data_AF-A0A6M6JXT8-F1
#
_entry.id   AF-A0A6M6JXT8-F1
#
_cell.length_a   1.000
_cell.length_b   1.000
_cell.length_c   1.000
_cell.angle_alpha   90.00
_cell.angle_beta   90.00
_cell.angle_gamma   90.00
#
_symmetry.space_group_name_H-M   'P 1'
#
loop_
_entity.id
_entity.type
_entity.pdbx_description
1 polymer ?
#
loop_
_entity_poly.entity_id
_entity_poly.type
_entity_poly.pdbx_seq_one_letter_code
_entity_poly.pdbx_strand_id
1 'polypeptide(L)'
;MLAAFDVPADPDDLLLAPPPAVTAGTPPTVVHPGAAYGSKRWPAERFAEVAAALADAGHRVVLTGAAGERELAAQVAVLAGLPPTAVLAGRTDLAQLAALVAGAALVVSGDTGIAHLASAFRTPSVVLFGPVPPQRWGPPATGPHVVLTGADRRRGEPFADDPDPALLAVEVPDVLAAAASVVGARAGR
;
A
#
# COMPACT_ATOMS: atom_id res chain seq x y z
N MET A 1 -10.37 21.20 -15.77
CA MET A 1 -10.87 22.25 -14.85
C MET A 1 -9.87 23.40 -14.74
N LEU A 2 -8.58 23.17 -14.49
CA LEU A 2 -7.54 24.23 -14.44
C LEU A 2 -7.22 24.86 -15.81
N ALA A 3 -7.19 24.05 -16.87
CA ALA A 3 -7.05 24.55 -18.25
C ALA A 3 -8.20 25.47 -18.69
N ALA A 4 -9.37 25.39 -18.04
CA ALA A 4 -10.48 26.30 -18.31
C ALA A 4 -10.27 27.71 -17.70
N PHE A 5 -9.22 27.86 -16.89
CA PHE A 5 -8.81 29.11 -16.26
C PHE A 5 -7.37 29.51 -16.67
N ASP A 6 -6.86 28.97 -17.80
CA ASP A 6 -5.52 29.23 -18.32
C ASP A 6 -4.37 28.96 -17.33
N VAL A 7 -4.59 28.11 -16.33
CA VAL A 7 -3.54 27.65 -15.42
C VAL A 7 -2.85 26.43 -16.07
N PRO A 8 -1.55 26.52 -16.41
CA PRO A 8 -0.80 25.37 -16.91
C PRO A 8 -0.80 24.27 -15.85
N ALA A 9 -1.34 23.12 -16.20
CA ALA A 9 -1.37 21.94 -15.33
C ALA A 9 -1.25 20.69 -16.20
N ASP A 10 -0.39 19.79 -15.78
CA ASP A 10 -0.29 18.46 -16.36
C ASP A 10 -1.18 17.51 -15.52
N PRO A 11 -2.25 16.92 -16.08
CA PRO A 11 -3.09 15.98 -15.35
C PRO A 11 -2.35 14.69 -14.94
N ASP A 12 -1.20 14.41 -15.56
CA ASP A 12 -0.36 13.25 -15.26
C ASP A 12 0.75 13.57 -14.23
N ASP A 13 0.93 14.85 -13.86
CA ASP A 13 1.83 15.25 -12.77
C ASP A 13 1.16 15.02 -11.40
N LEU A 14 1.29 13.79 -10.92
CA LEU A 14 0.81 13.37 -9.61
C LEU A 14 1.87 13.53 -8.51
N LEU A 15 3.03 14.11 -8.82
CA LEU A 15 4.16 14.11 -7.90
C LEU A 15 4.01 15.18 -6.81
N LEU A 16 4.38 14.79 -5.60
CA LEU A 16 4.49 15.70 -4.48
C LEU A 16 5.95 15.82 -4.05
N ALA A 17 6.33 17.03 -3.64
CA ALA A 17 7.62 17.23 -2.98
C ALA A 17 7.64 16.39 -1.70
N PRO A 18 8.67 15.54 -1.49
CA PRO A 18 8.72 14.71 -0.30
C PRO A 18 8.83 15.62 0.94
N PRO A 19 8.06 15.33 2.00
CA PRO A 19 8.24 16.04 3.26
C PRO A 19 9.66 15.83 3.79
N PRO A 20 10.18 16.74 4.65
CA PRO A 20 11.50 16.59 5.24
C PRO A 20 11.66 15.20 5.86
N ALA A 21 12.76 14.52 5.57
CA ALA A 21 12.99 13.15 6.01
C ALA A 21 12.88 13.04 7.55
N VAL A 22 11.93 12.25 8.03
CA VAL A 22 11.67 12.09 9.47
C VAL A 22 12.46 10.93 10.08
N THR A 23 13.04 10.04 9.25
CA THR A 23 13.62 8.78 9.73
C THR A 23 15.13 8.71 9.51
N ALA A 24 15.88 8.58 10.61
CA ALA A 24 17.24 8.03 10.61
C ALA A 24 17.16 6.50 10.70
N GLY A 25 17.97 5.77 9.92
CA GLY A 25 18.04 4.30 9.93
C GLY A 25 17.47 3.62 8.68
N THR A 26 17.25 2.31 8.76
CA THR A 26 16.78 1.48 7.63
C THR A 26 15.37 1.87 7.19
N PRO A 27 15.16 2.22 5.89
CA PRO A 27 13.85 2.52 5.34
C PRO A 27 12.84 1.39 5.62
N PRO A 28 11.66 1.69 6.19
CA PRO A 28 10.69 0.66 6.55
C PRO A 28 9.98 0.11 5.30
N THR A 29 9.48 -1.12 5.42
CA THR A 29 8.43 -1.64 4.54
C THR A 29 7.09 -1.46 5.22
N VAL A 30 6.22 -0.67 4.59
CA VAL A 30 4.90 -0.36 5.12
C VAL A 30 3.90 -1.36 4.61
N VAL A 31 3.21 -2.05 5.52
CA VAL A 31 2.07 -2.91 5.19
C VAL A 31 0.80 -2.26 5.76
N HIS A 32 -0.21 -2.08 4.92
CA HIS A 32 -1.47 -1.44 5.30
C HIS A 32 -2.64 -2.40 5.04
N PRO A 33 -3.08 -3.16 6.06
CA PRO A 33 -4.15 -4.15 5.89
C PRO A 33 -5.56 -3.53 5.84
N GLY A 34 -5.69 -2.28 6.31
CA GLY A 34 -6.96 -1.58 6.45
C GLY A 34 -7.60 -1.15 5.14
N ALA A 35 -8.93 -1.02 5.16
CA ALA A 35 -9.73 -0.37 4.13
C ALA A 35 -11.10 0.02 4.69
N ALA A 36 -11.64 1.14 4.19
CA ALA A 36 -12.94 1.67 4.64
C ALA A 36 -14.11 0.71 4.39
N TYR A 37 -14.11 0.01 3.26
CA TYR A 37 -15.17 -0.92 2.85
C TYR A 37 -14.63 -2.33 2.75
N GLY A 38 -15.46 -3.32 3.14
CA GLY A 38 -15.06 -4.71 3.17
C GLY A 38 -14.70 -5.28 1.79
N SER A 39 -15.33 -4.79 0.72
CA SER A 39 -14.97 -5.07 -0.68
C SER A 39 -13.50 -4.82 -1.03
N LYS A 40 -12.83 -3.94 -0.29
CA LYS A 40 -11.40 -3.59 -0.44
C LYS A 40 -10.49 -4.22 0.62
N ARG A 41 -11.01 -5.05 1.53
CA ARG A 41 -10.25 -5.72 2.59
C ARG A 41 -9.75 -7.07 2.11
N TRP A 42 -8.44 -7.21 1.94
CA TRP A 42 -7.81 -8.51 1.73
C TRP A 42 -7.62 -9.20 3.09
N PRO A 43 -7.68 -10.54 3.18
CA PRO A 43 -7.62 -11.25 4.46
C PRO A 43 -6.40 -10.88 5.32
N ALA A 44 -6.63 -10.71 6.63
CA ALA A 44 -5.59 -10.33 7.58
C ALA A 44 -4.46 -11.36 7.64
N GLU A 45 -4.82 -12.64 7.54
CA GLU A 45 -3.91 -13.78 7.54
C GLU A 45 -2.93 -13.68 6.36
N ARG A 46 -3.43 -13.31 5.17
CA ARG A 46 -2.60 -13.15 3.98
C ARG A 46 -1.65 -11.95 4.11
N PHE A 47 -2.11 -10.85 4.70
CA PHE A 47 -1.21 -9.74 5.04
C PHE A 47 -0.15 -10.14 6.07
N ALA A 48 -0.50 -10.99 7.03
CA ALA A 48 0.44 -11.48 8.03
C ALA A 48 1.51 -12.38 7.42
N GLU A 49 1.14 -13.28 6.51
CA GLU A 49 2.09 -14.11 5.77
C GLU A 49 3.06 -13.27 4.94
N VAL A 50 2.56 -12.24 4.24
CA VAL A 50 3.41 -11.29 3.51
C VAL A 50 4.35 -10.54 4.46
N ALA A 51 3.83 -10.04 5.58
CA ALA A 51 4.61 -9.29 6.55
C ALA A 51 5.70 -10.15 7.21
N ALA A 52 5.40 -11.41 7.54
CA ALA A 52 6.36 -12.37 8.08
C ALA A 52 7.47 -12.66 7.08
N ALA A 53 7.12 -13.01 5.84
CA ALA A 53 8.09 -13.33 4.80
C ALA A 53 9.02 -12.14 4.47
N LEU A 54 8.50 -10.91 4.47
CA LEU A 54 9.30 -9.71 4.29
C LEU A 54 10.25 -9.46 5.48
N ALA A 55 9.77 -9.67 6.72
CA ALA A 55 10.61 -9.56 7.90
C ALA A 55 11.73 -10.61 7.94
N ASP A 56 11.43 -11.85 7.57
CA ASP A 56 12.40 -12.95 7.42
C ASP A 56 13.44 -12.65 6.33
N ALA A 57 13.04 -11.92 5.28
CA ALA A 57 13.93 -11.40 4.25
C ALA A 57 14.74 -10.15 4.70
N GLY A 58 14.65 -9.74 5.97
CA GLY A 58 15.42 -8.65 6.55
C GLY A 58 14.78 -7.26 6.43
N HIS A 59 13.53 -7.16 5.97
CA HIS A 59 12.83 -5.88 5.91
C HIS A 59 12.43 -5.40 7.31
N ARG A 60 12.57 -4.11 7.56
CA ARG A 60 11.96 -3.46 8.73
C ARG A 60 10.47 -3.23 8.46
N VAL A 61 9.62 -4.21 8.78
CA VAL A 61 8.17 -4.12 8.53
C VAL A 61 7.47 -3.27 9.59
N VAL A 62 6.57 -2.38 9.15
CA VAL A 62 5.65 -1.60 10.01
C VAL A 62 4.23 -1.69 9.48
N LEU A 63 3.27 -1.74 10.40
CA LEU A 63 1.85 -1.89 10.10
C LEU A 63 1.11 -0.58 10.35
N THR A 64 0.41 -0.08 9.33
CA THR A 64 -0.32 1.19 9.38
C THR A 64 -1.82 0.99 9.28
N GLY A 65 -2.58 2.02 9.65
CA GLY A 65 -4.04 2.00 9.70
C GLY A 65 -4.57 3.23 10.43
N ALA A 66 -5.85 3.52 10.25
CA ALA A 66 -6.56 4.50 11.07
C ALA A 66 -6.69 4.02 12.53
N ALA A 67 -7.15 4.90 13.42
CA ALA A 67 -7.36 4.56 14.82
C ALA A 67 -8.31 3.36 15.02
N GLY A 68 -9.38 3.28 14.23
CA GLY A 68 -10.33 2.15 14.25
C GLY A 68 -9.78 0.85 13.66
N GLU A 69 -8.61 0.87 13.02
CA GLU A 69 -7.98 -0.30 12.39
C GLU A 69 -6.81 -0.84 13.23
N ARG A 70 -6.61 -0.32 14.45
CA ARG A 70 -5.52 -0.74 15.32
C ARG A 70 -5.59 -2.21 15.70
N GLU A 71 -6.78 -2.73 15.98
CA GLU A 71 -6.98 -4.14 16.32
C GLU A 71 -6.63 -5.06 15.14
N LEU A 72 -7.04 -4.69 13.93
CA LEU A 72 -6.67 -5.39 12.70
C LEU A 72 -5.15 -5.40 12.50
N ALA A 73 -4.49 -4.25 12.63
CA ALA A 73 -3.04 -4.17 12.52
C ALA A 73 -2.31 -4.97 13.62
N ALA A 74 -2.84 -4.99 14.84
CA ALA A 74 -2.30 -5.80 15.93
C ALA A 74 -2.47 -7.30 15.67
N GLN A 75 -3.63 -7.73 15.14
CA GLN A 75 -3.86 -9.12 14.71
C GLN A 75 -2.83 -9.55 13.65
N VAL A 76 -2.62 -8.71 12.63
CA VAL A 76 -1.60 -8.96 11.60
C VAL A 76 -0.20 -9.07 12.20
N ALA A 77 0.18 -8.18 13.13
CA ALA A 77 1.47 -8.26 13.81
C ALA A 77 1.65 -9.59 14.57
N VAL A 78 0.64 -10.01 15.33
CA VAL A 78 0.69 -11.26 16.10
C VAL A 78 0.83 -12.47 15.19
N LEU A 79 0.01 -12.56 14.14
CA LEU A 79 0.07 -13.66 13.18
C LEU A 79 1.41 -13.69 12.42
N ALA A 80 2.01 -12.53 12.17
CA ALA A 80 3.29 -12.39 11.49
C ALA A 80 4.51 -12.55 12.41
N GLY A 81 4.33 -12.72 13.72
CA GLY A 81 5.44 -12.77 14.69
C GLY A 81 6.17 -11.43 14.87
N LEU A 82 5.55 -10.31 14.51
CA LEU A 82 6.13 -8.97 14.63
C LEU A 82 5.98 -8.41 16.05
N PRO A 83 6.93 -7.59 16.52
CA PRO A 83 6.80 -6.95 17.83
C PRO A 83 5.65 -5.93 17.83
N PRO A 84 4.98 -5.68 18.97
CA PRO A 84 3.92 -4.67 19.07
C PRO A 84 4.36 -3.25 18.64
N THR A 85 5.65 -2.95 18.72
CA THR A 85 6.25 -1.69 18.27
C THR A 85 6.20 -1.49 16.76
N ALA A 86 5.98 -2.55 15.96
CA ALA A 86 5.75 -2.47 14.52
C ALA A 86 4.36 -1.90 14.18
N VAL A 87 3.41 -1.91 15.13
CA VAL A 87 2.05 -1.38 14.91
C VAL A 87 2.03 0.13 15.10
N LEU A 88 1.87 0.84 14.00
CA LEU A 88 1.73 2.30 13.91
C LEU A 88 0.28 2.75 13.67
N ALA A 89 -0.66 1.81 13.51
CA ALA A 89 -2.07 2.10 13.30
C ALA A 89 -2.66 3.01 14.40
N GLY A 90 -3.24 4.14 13.99
CA GLY A 90 -3.73 5.19 14.87
C GLY A 90 -2.66 5.93 15.67
N ARG A 91 -1.38 5.83 15.29
CA ARG A 91 -0.24 6.50 15.95
C ARG A 91 0.46 7.52 15.05
N THR A 92 -0.06 7.70 13.84
CA THR A 92 0.43 8.68 12.86
C THR A 92 -0.71 9.63 12.51
N ASP A 93 -0.42 10.93 12.47
CA ASP A 93 -1.25 11.86 11.71
C ASP A 93 -0.95 11.76 10.19
N LEU A 94 -1.65 12.55 9.38
CA LEU A 94 -1.48 12.52 7.92
C LEU A 94 -0.08 12.94 7.47
N ALA A 95 0.53 13.94 8.12
CA ALA A 95 1.86 14.42 7.76
C ALA A 95 2.93 13.37 8.09
N GLN A 96 2.81 12.72 9.24
CA GLN A 96 3.67 11.61 9.66
C GLN A 96 3.50 10.40 8.75
N LEU A 97 2.27 10.06 8.34
CA LEU A 97 2.02 8.98 7.39
C LEU A 97 2.63 9.30 6.03
N ALA A 98 2.47 10.53 5.52
CA ALA A 98 3.08 10.97 4.27
C ALA A 98 4.61 10.87 4.32
N ALA A 99 5.24 11.31 5.41
CA ALA A 99 6.68 11.20 5.60
C ALA A 99 7.16 9.75 5.71
N LEU A 100 6.39 8.90 6.41
CA LEU A 100 6.67 7.47 6.49
C LEU A 100 6.63 6.81 5.11
N VAL A 101 5.63 7.13 4.29
CA VAL A 101 5.48 6.59 2.93
C VAL A 101 6.58 7.12 2.01
N ALA A 102 6.89 8.42 2.04
CA ALA A 102 7.94 9.02 1.24
C ALA A 102 9.33 8.41 1.54
N GLY A 103 9.56 8.03 2.80
CA GLY A 103 10.80 7.40 3.26
C GLY A 103 10.80 5.87 3.23
N ALA A 104 9.74 5.20 2.77
CA ALA A 104 9.63 3.75 2.81
C ALA A 104 10.46 3.07 1.70
N ALA A 105 10.95 1.86 1.99
CA ALA A 105 11.53 0.98 0.99
C ALA A 105 10.48 0.39 0.04
N LEU A 106 9.29 0.11 0.60
CA LEU A 106 8.18 -0.55 -0.08
C LEU A 106 6.87 -0.24 0.66
N VAL A 107 5.77 -0.12 -0.08
CA VAL A 107 4.40 -0.08 0.44
C VAL A 107 3.60 -1.25 -0.13
N VAL A 108 2.94 -2.01 0.73
CA VAL A 108 1.98 -3.07 0.34
C VAL A 108 0.61 -2.72 0.92
N SER A 109 -0.39 -2.53 0.07
CA SER A 109 -1.73 -2.15 0.49
C SER A 109 -2.79 -2.52 -0.54
N GLY A 110 -4.06 -2.48 -0.13
CA GLY A 110 -5.16 -2.36 -1.09
C GLY A 110 -5.18 -0.98 -1.78
N ASP A 111 -6.12 -0.78 -2.69
CA ASP A 111 -6.49 0.51 -3.30
C ASP A 111 -7.12 1.48 -2.27
N THR A 112 -6.26 2.04 -1.42
CA THR A 112 -6.59 3.03 -0.38
C THR A 112 -5.68 4.26 -0.47
N GLY A 113 -5.95 5.30 0.35
CA GLY A 113 -5.20 6.56 0.35
C GLY A 113 -3.68 6.40 0.40
N ILE A 114 -3.16 5.37 1.09
CA ILE A 114 -1.73 5.13 1.20
C ILE A 114 -1.07 4.70 -0.13
N ALA A 115 -1.81 4.02 -1.00
CA ALA A 115 -1.34 3.65 -2.34
C ALA A 115 -1.14 4.89 -3.23
N HIS A 116 -2.02 5.89 -3.07
CA HIS A 116 -1.89 7.17 -3.76
C HIS A 116 -0.73 7.99 -3.22
N LEU A 117 -0.50 8.01 -1.91
CA LEU A 117 0.71 8.62 -1.33
C LEU A 117 1.99 7.96 -1.88
N ALA A 118 2.01 6.63 -2.00
CA ALA A 118 3.14 5.92 -2.58
C ALA A 118 3.38 6.35 -4.05
N SER A 119 2.30 6.53 -4.82
CA SER A 119 2.36 7.04 -6.19
C SER A 119 2.95 8.46 -6.24
N ALA A 120 2.43 9.36 -5.39
CA ALA A 120 2.84 10.75 -5.35
C ALA A 120 4.31 10.95 -4.95
N PHE A 121 4.85 10.07 -4.11
CA PHE A 121 6.26 10.11 -3.70
C PHE A 121 7.17 9.17 -4.49
N ARG A 122 6.65 8.48 -5.52
CA ARG A 122 7.36 7.42 -6.26
C ARG A 122 7.98 6.35 -5.34
N THR A 123 7.33 6.08 -4.23
CA THR A 123 7.72 5.00 -3.32
C THR A 123 7.35 3.66 -3.97
N PRO A 124 8.27 2.69 -4.03
CA PRO A 124 7.96 1.36 -4.55
C PRO A 124 6.70 0.79 -3.88
N SER A 125 5.78 0.24 -4.66
CA SER A 125 4.55 -0.31 -4.07
C SER A 125 3.99 -1.52 -4.80
N VAL A 126 3.31 -2.36 -4.03
CA VAL A 126 2.42 -3.42 -4.53
C VAL A 126 1.01 -3.06 -4.08
N VAL A 127 0.13 -2.81 -5.05
CA VAL A 127 -1.24 -2.33 -4.79
C VAL A 127 -2.25 -3.37 -5.25
N LEU A 128 -3.07 -3.82 -4.30
CA LEU A 128 -4.07 -4.86 -4.52
C LEU A 128 -5.42 -4.24 -4.90
N PHE A 129 -5.95 -4.60 -6.07
CA PHE A 129 -7.20 -4.07 -6.59
C PHE A 129 -8.30 -5.11 -6.60
N GLY A 130 -9.43 -4.75 -5.98
CA GLY A 130 -10.65 -5.56 -5.93
C GLY A 130 -11.77 -5.01 -6.80
N PRO A 131 -12.70 -4.22 -6.25
CA PRO A 131 -13.93 -3.84 -6.94
C PRO A 131 -13.71 -2.77 -8.01
N VAL A 132 -12.80 -1.82 -7.80
CA VAL A 132 -12.60 -0.72 -8.77
C VAL A 132 -11.44 -1.03 -9.72
N PRO A 133 -11.60 -0.89 -11.05
CA PRO A 133 -10.52 -1.21 -11.98
C PRO A 133 -9.30 -0.31 -11.80
N PRO A 134 -8.07 -0.85 -11.87
CA PRO A 134 -6.86 -0.05 -11.73
C PRO A 134 -6.70 0.98 -12.86
N GLN A 135 -7.36 0.80 -14.00
CA GLN A 135 -7.37 1.80 -15.08
C GLN A 135 -8.05 3.12 -14.66
N ARG A 136 -8.81 3.12 -13.55
CA ARG A 136 -9.53 4.29 -13.06
C ARG A 136 -8.83 5.02 -11.92
N TRP A 137 -8.17 4.29 -11.02
CA TRP A 137 -7.53 4.85 -9.80
C TRP A 137 -6.15 4.26 -9.50
N GLY A 138 -5.62 3.45 -10.40
CA GLY A 138 -4.31 2.84 -10.25
C GLY A 138 -3.17 3.86 -10.36
N PRO A 139 -1.97 3.49 -9.89
CA PRO A 139 -0.78 4.30 -10.06
C PRO A 139 -0.45 4.52 -11.54
N PRO A 140 0.28 5.60 -11.88
CA PRO A 140 0.84 5.78 -13.22
C PRO A 140 1.74 4.60 -13.62
N ALA A 141 1.74 4.28 -14.91
CA ALA A 141 2.58 3.20 -15.45
C ALA A 141 4.10 3.46 -15.33
N THR A 142 4.51 4.69 -15.03
CA THR A 142 5.89 5.16 -15.01
C THR A 142 6.57 5.04 -13.63
N GLY A 143 5.81 4.75 -12.57
CA GLY A 143 6.33 4.61 -11.22
C GLY A 143 6.76 3.18 -10.89
N PRO A 144 7.52 2.97 -9.79
CA PRO A 144 7.92 1.63 -9.35
C PRO A 144 6.75 0.91 -8.65
N HIS A 145 5.60 0.85 -9.30
CA HIS A 145 4.35 0.30 -8.75
C HIS A 145 3.94 -0.94 -9.51
N VAL A 146 3.63 -2.01 -8.78
CA VAL A 146 3.00 -3.21 -9.35
C VAL A 146 1.57 -3.29 -8.85
N VAL A 147 0.65 -3.45 -9.79
CA VAL A 147 -0.78 -3.64 -9.52
C VAL A 147 -1.12 -5.11 -9.65
N LEU A 148 -1.81 -5.66 -8.65
CA LEU A 148 -2.30 -7.04 -8.65
C LEU A 148 -3.83 -7.06 -8.57
N THR A 149 -4.47 -7.86 -9.42
CA THR A 149 -5.93 -8.04 -9.43
C THR A 149 -6.32 -9.28 -10.23
N GLY A 150 -7.29 -10.06 -9.75
CA GLY A 150 -7.96 -11.09 -10.55
C GLY A 150 -9.10 -10.47 -11.35
N ALA A 151 -8.77 -9.69 -12.39
CA ALA A 151 -9.75 -8.87 -13.11
C ALA A 151 -10.94 -9.66 -13.68
N ASP A 152 -10.75 -10.93 -14.02
CA ASP A 152 -11.78 -11.86 -14.52
C ASP A 152 -12.83 -12.24 -13.47
N ARG A 153 -12.52 -12.05 -12.17
CA ARG A 153 -13.41 -12.40 -11.05
C ARG A 153 -14.14 -11.22 -10.44
N ARG A 154 -13.94 -10.03 -10.98
CA ARG A 154 -14.40 -8.78 -10.38
C ARG A 154 -15.92 -8.73 -10.30
N ARG A 155 -16.44 -8.45 -9.09
CA ARG A 155 -17.86 -8.13 -8.91
C ARG A 155 -18.15 -6.68 -9.22
N GLY A 156 -17.30 -5.77 -8.74
CA GLY A 156 -17.38 -4.35 -9.06
C GLY A 156 -18.30 -3.54 -8.15
N GLU A 157 -18.48 -3.98 -6.90
CA GLU A 157 -19.30 -3.29 -5.88
C GLU A 157 -18.39 -2.62 -4.83
N PRO A 158 -18.02 -1.33 -4.98
CA PRO A 158 -16.95 -0.72 -4.18
C PRO A 158 -17.30 -0.46 -2.72
N PHE A 159 -18.58 -0.56 -2.37
CA PHE A 159 -19.11 -0.25 -1.04
C PHE A 159 -19.68 -1.48 -0.33
N ALA A 160 -19.51 -2.68 -0.90
CA ALA A 160 -19.96 -3.91 -0.28
C ALA A 160 -19.17 -4.24 1.00
N ASP A 161 -19.83 -4.99 1.89
CA ASP A 161 -19.24 -5.45 3.16
C ASP A 161 -18.32 -6.66 3.00
N ASP A 162 -18.51 -7.45 1.93
CA ASP A 162 -17.68 -8.61 1.63
C ASP A 162 -16.57 -8.27 0.64
N PRO A 163 -15.36 -8.86 0.77
CA PRO A 163 -14.26 -8.68 -0.17
C PRO A 163 -14.68 -8.97 -1.62
N ASP A 164 -14.21 -8.14 -2.55
CA ASP A 164 -14.43 -8.40 -3.97
C ASP A 164 -13.63 -9.64 -4.41
N PRO A 165 -14.21 -10.58 -5.18
CA PRO A 165 -13.50 -11.80 -5.59
C PRO A 165 -12.24 -11.53 -6.42
N ALA A 166 -12.15 -10.40 -7.12
CA ALA A 166 -10.90 -9.99 -7.81
C ALA A 166 -9.75 -9.70 -6.84
N LEU A 167 -10.06 -9.24 -5.62
CA LEU A 167 -9.07 -9.03 -4.57
C LEU A 167 -8.63 -10.37 -3.98
N LEU A 168 -9.59 -11.27 -3.74
CA LEU A 168 -9.33 -12.60 -3.20
C LEU A 168 -8.58 -13.52 -4.15
N ALA A 169 -8.67 -13.27 -5.46
CA ALA A 169 -7.89 -13.99 -6.46
C ALA A 169 -6.39 -13.68 -6.43
N VAL A 170 -5.97 -12.61 -5.72
CA VAL A 170 -4.54 -12.32 -5.50
C VAL A 170 -4.06 -13.12 -4.30
N GLU A 171 -2.99 -13.88 -4.49
CA GLU A 171 -2.41 -14.77 -3.47
C GLU A 171 -1.10 -14.21 -2.90
N VAL A 172 -0.71 -14.69 -1.72
CA VAL A 172 0.53 -14.27 -1.03
C VAL A 172 1.77 -14.37 -1.91
N PRO A 173 1.99 -15.47 -2.69
CA PRO A 173 3.15 -15.56 -3.58
C PRO A 173 3.20 -14.48 -4.65
N ASP A 174 2.05 -14.04 -5.17
CA ASP A 174 1.98 -12.97 -6.17
C ASP A 174 2.49 -11.65 -5.58
N VAL A 175 2.08 -11.35 -4.34
CA VAL A 175 2.51 -10.15 -3.60
C VAL A 175 4.00 -10.18 -3.33
N LEU A 176 4.55 -11.31 -2.90
CA LEU A 176 5.98 -11.45 -2.60
C LEU A 176 6.84 -11.36 -3.87
N ALA A 177 6.40 -11.98 -4.97
CA ALA A 177 7.07 -11.86 -6.27
C ALA A 177 7.07 -10.41 -6.78
N ALA A 178 5.93 -9.73 -6.68
CA ALA A 178 5.80 -8.32 -7.00
C ALA A 178 6.73 -7.46 -6.14
N ALA A 179 6.74 -7.67 -4.82
CA ALA A 179 7.59 -6.95 -3.88
C ALA A 179 9.09 -7.09 -4.22
N ALA A 180 9.55 -8.31 -4.49
CA ALA A 180 10.94 -8.57 -4.89
C ALA A 180 11.31 -7.82 -6.19
N SER A 181 10.39 -7.78 -7.17
CA SER A 181 10.64 -7.11 -8.45
C SER A 181 10.83 -5.59 -8.31
N VAL A 182 10.00 -4.92 -7.50
CA VAL A 182 10.05 -3.46 -7.35
C VAL A 182 11.21 -3.01 -6.46
N VAL A 183 11.56 -3.81 -5.45
CA VAL A 183 12.72 -3.54 -4.58
C VAL A 183 14.03 -3.77 -5.34
N GLY A 184 14.14 -4.85 -6.12
CA GLY A 184 15.31 -5.14 -6.95
C GLY A 184 15.59 -4.05 -8.00
N ALA A 185 14.55 -3.51 -8.63
CA ALA A 185 14.68 -2.40 -9.58
C ALA A 185 15.18 -1.08 -8.95
N ARG A 186 15.11 -0.93 -7.62
CA ARG A 186 15.65 0.22 -6.90
C ARG A 186 17.12 0.05 -6.52
N ALA A 187 17.56 -1.18 -6.22
CA ALA A 187 18.96 -1.46 -5.86
C ALA A 187 19.93 -1.38 -7.05
N GLY A 188 19.42 -1.49 -8.29
CA GLY A 188 20.22 -1.38 -9.52
C GLY A 188 20.35 0.04 -10.09
N ARG A 189 19.88 1.08 -9.38
CA ARG A 189 20.02 2.51 -9.74
C ARG A 189 20.95 3.20 -8.77
#